data_AF-A0A972P942-F1
#
_entry.id   AF-A0A972P942-F1
#
_cell.length_a   1.000
_cell.length_b   1.000
_cell.length_c   1.000
_cell.angle_alpha   90.00
_cell.angle_beta   90.00
_cell.angle_gamma   90.00
#
_symmetry.space_group_name_H-M   'P 1'
#
loop_
_entity.id
_entity.type
_entity.pdbx_description
1 polymer ?
#
loop_
_entity_poly.entity_id
_entity_poly.type
_entity_poly.pdbx_seq_one_letter_code
_entity_poly.pdbx_strand_id
1 'polypeptide(L)' 'MAEDLKERVVEAFREKSRGDKKMFYIRDVTKWFPNEDRHAVQNAVKALIEEDALKYWSSGSTTYIVLAEFFTEG' A
#
# COMPACT_ATOMS: atom_id res chain seq x y z
N MET A 1 13.15 0.64 13.34
CA MET A 1 12.10 -0.41 13.34
C MET A 1 10.90 -0.04 12.48
N ALA A 2 10.44 1.22 12.42
CA ALA A 2 9.35 1.62 11.53
C ALA A 2 9.74 1.76 10.04
N GLU A 3 10.98 2.14 9.75
CA GLU A 3 11.49 2.29 8.37
C GLU A 3 11.52 0.96 7.61
N ASP A 4 11.87 -0.14 8.28
CA ASP A 4 11.89 -1.49 7.71
C ASP A 4 10.50 -1.93 7.22
N LEU A 5 9.46 -1.69 8.02
CA LEU A 5 8.10 -2.05 7.65
C LEU A 5 7.60 -1.23 6.45
N LYS A 6 7.91 0.07 6.39
CA LYS A 6 7.56 0.92 5.25
C LYS A 6 8.21 0.42 3.96
N GLU A 7 9.50 0.11 4.00
CA GLU A 7 10.23 -0.41 2.85
C GLU A 7 9.65 -1.75 2.37
N ARG A 8 9.39 -2.68 3.30
CA ARG A 8 8.75 -3.96 3.00
C ARG A 8 7.36 -3.79 2.39
N VAL A 9 6.56 -2.84 2.85
CA VAL A 9 5.25 -2.51 2.27
C VAL A 9 5.42 -2.02 0.83
N VAL A 10 6.35 -1.09 0.57
CA VAL A 10 6.63 -0.58 -0.77
C VAL A 10 7.08 -1.70 -1.71
N GLU A 11 8.00 -2.56 -1.29
CA GLU A 11 8.44 -3.71 -2.07
C GLU A 11 7.30 -4.67 -2.37
N ALA A 12 6.45 -4.97 -1.38
CA ALA A 12 5.28 -5.82 -1.59
C ALA A 12 4.31 -5.20 -2.61
N PHE A 13 4.04 -3.90 -2.51
CA PHE A 13 3.25 -3.18 -3.52
C PHE A 13 3.89 -3.27 -4.90
N ARG A 14 5.21 -3.07 -5.00
CA ARG A 14 5.95 -3.13 -6.25
C ARG A 14 5.88 -4.51 -6.89
N GLU A 15 6.10 -5.56 -6.11
CA GLU A 15 6.02 -6.94 -6.57
C GLU A 15 4.59 -7.28 -7.04
N LYS A 16 3.57 -6.92 -6.25
CA LYS A 16 2.17 -7.21 -6.59
C LYS A 16 1.67 -6.39 -7.78
N SER A 17 2.17 -5.16 -7.94
CA SER A 17 1.80 -4.26 -9.05
C SER A 17 2.51 -4.57 -10.37
N ARG A 18 3.49 -5.51 -10.38
CA ARG A 18 4.09 -6.02 -11.63
C ARG A 18 3.12 -6.87 -12.47
N GLY A 19 2.05 -7.39 -11.86
CA GLY A 19 0.97 -8.07 -12.58
C GLY A 19 -0.07 -7.12 -13.16
N ASP A 20 -1.16 -7.66 -13.68
CA ASP A 20 -2.28 -6.87 -14.24
C ASP A 20 -3.01 -6.02 -13.18
N LYS A 21 -2.95 -6.45 -11.90
CA LYS A 21 -3.58 -5.75 -10.79
C LYS A 21 -2.62 -4.76 -10.15
N LYS A 22 -2.92 -3.47 -10.30
CA LYS A 22 -2.15 -2.36 -9.69
C LYS A 22 -2.82 -1.75 -8.45
N MET A 23 -4.07 -2.14 -8.17
CA MET A 23 -4.93 -1.48 -7.18
C MET A 23 -5.28 -2.46 -6.05
N PHE A 24 -4.97 -2.11 -4.80
CA PHE A 24 -5.12 -2.99 -3.65
C PHE A 24 -5.93 -2.37 -2.53
N TYR A 25 -6.63 -3.20 -1.76
CA TYR A 25 -7.33 -2.75 -0.56
C TYR A 25 -6.40 -2.77 0.64
N ILE A 26 -6.61 -1.87 1.60
CA ILE A 26 -5.88 -1.89 2.88
C ILE A 26 -6.01 -3.24 3.60
N ARG A 27 -7.15 -3.93 3.43
CA ARG A 27 -7.38 -5.27 3.95
C ARG A 27 -6.52 -6.34 3.25
N ASP A 28 -6.16 -6.15 1.99
CA ASP A 28 -5.25 -7.07 1.30
C ASP A 28 -3.81 -6.83 1.76
N VAL A 29 -3.41 -5.56 1.92
CA VAL A 29 -2.06 -5.22 2.42
C VAL A 29 -1.82 -5.80 3.80
N THR A 30 -2.79 -5.66 4.72
CA THR A 30 -2.70 -6.26 6.06
C THR A 30 -2.66 -7.79 6.04
N LYS A 31 -3.11 -8.46 4.97
CA LYS A 31 -2.96 -9.90 4.80
C LYS A 31 -1.60 -10.32 4.27
N TRP A 32 -0.85 -9.43 3.61
CA TRP A 32 0.51 -9.72 3.13
C TRP A 32 1.51 -9.84 4.28
N PHE A 33 1.21 -9.19 5.40
CA PHE A 33 2.02 -9.18 6.61
C PHE A 33 1.28 -9.82 7.78
N PRO A 34 1.01 -11.14 7.76
CA PRO A 34 0.26 -11.81 8.83
C PRO A 34 1.01 -11.86 10.17
N ASN A 35 2.34 -11.69 10.14
CA ASN A 35 3.19 -11.64 11.34
C ASN A 35 3.30 -10.24 11.93
N GLU A 36 2.84 -9.20 11.23
CA GLU A 36 2.89 -7.81 11.70
C GLU A 36 1.55 -7.39 12.29
N ASP A 37 1.59 -6.44 13.21
CA ASP A 37 0.36 -5.87 13.75
C ASP A 37 -0.39 -5.09 12.66
N ARG A 38 -1.71 -5.29 12.58
CA ARG A 38 -2.55 -4.62 11.57
C ARG A 38 -2.47 -3.10 11.66
N HIS A 39 -2.42 -2.54 12.87
CA HIS A 39 -2.30 -1.11 13.07
C HIS A 39 -0.91 -0.62 12.66
N ALA A 40 0.15 -1.41 12.89
CA ALA A 40 1.49 -1.08 12.42
C ALA A 40 1.54 -1.00 10.89
N VAL A 41 0.97 -1.99 10.18
CA VAL A 41 0.88 -1.98 8.71
C VAL A 41 0.04 -0.81 8.21
N GLN A 42 -1.10 -0.54 8.84
CA GLN A 42 -1.94 0.61 8.48
C GLN A 42 -1.23 1.95 8.67
N ASN A 43 -0.49 2.11 9.77
CA ASN A 43 0.31 3.32 10.02
C ASN A 43 1.45 3.45 9.00
N ALA A 44 2.13 2.35 8.66
CA ALA A 44 3.16 2.36 7.62
C ALA A 44 2.58 2.78 6.26
N VAL A 45 1.42 2.22 5.87
CA VAL A 45 0.73 2.60 4.63
C VAL A 45 0.32 4.08 4.65
N LYS A 46 -0.23 4.57 5.77
CA LYS A 46 -0.59 5.99 5.91
C LYS A 46 0.62 6.91 5.78
N ALA A 47 1.73 6.59 6.44
CA ALA A 47 2.97 7.35 6.33
C ALA A 47 3.47 7.37 4.88
N LEU A 48 3.44 6.23 4.18
CA LEU A 48 3.82 6.15 2.77
C LEU A 48 2.89 6.96 1.84
N ILE A 49 1.61 7.09 2.21
CA ILE A 49 0.67 7.97 1.50
C ILE A 49 1.03 9.44 1.73
N GLU A 50 1.34 9.81 2.98
CA GLU A 50 1.79 11.17 3.33
C GLU A 50 3.13 11.53 2.67
N GLU A 51 4.00 10.55 2.47
CA GLU A 51 5.28 10.66 1.74
C GLU A 51 5.12 10.64 0.20
N ASP A 52 3.89 10.61 -0.32
CA ASP A 52 3.55 10.51 -1.75
C ASP A 52 4.05 9.24 -2.45
N ALA A 53 4.57 8.25 -1.70
CA ALA A 53 5.02 6.97 -2.23
C ALA A 53 3.83 6.06 -2.63
N LEU A 54 2.71 6.17 -1.91
CA LEU A 54 1.45 5.49 -2.22
C LEU A 54 0.36 6.50 -2.51
N LYS A 55 -0.48 6.22 -3.52
CA LYS A 55 -1.72 6.98 -3.76
C LYS A 55 -2.89 6.20 -3.25
N TYR A 56 -3.81 6.89 -2.58
CA TYR A 56 -5.10 6.31 -2.17
C TYR A 56 -6.24 7.07 -2.82
N TRP A 57 -7.31 6.37 -3.17
CA TRP A 57 -8.56 6.98 -3.58
C TRP A 57 -9.73 6.17 -3.05
N SER A 58 -10.87 6.83 -2.84
CA SER A 58 -12.12 6.18 -2.48
C SER A 58 -13.00 6.09 -3.72
N SER A 59 -13.37 4.87 -4.11
CA SER A 59 -14.40 4.65 -5.12
C SER A 59 -15.65 4.13 -4.42
N GLY A 60 -16.57 5.04 -4.09
CA GLY A 60 -17.76 4.74 -3.29
C GLY A 60 -17.40 4.35 -1.86
N SER A 61 -17.85 3.17 -1.43
CA SER A 61 -17.63 2.60 -0.08
C SER A 61 -16.26 1.94 0.11
N THR A 62 -15.40 1.94 -0.91
CA THR A 62 -14.13 1.19 -0.86
C THR A 62 -12.92 2.06 -1.18
N THR A 63 -11.90 1.96 -0.34
CA THR A 63 -10.62 2.65 -0.50
C THR A 63 -9.60 1.73 -1.17
N TYR A 64 -9.01 2.22 -2.25
CA TYR A 64 -7.93 1.57 -2.96
C TYR A 64 -6.63 2.29 -2.73
N ILE A 65 -5.55 1.53 -2.81
CA ILE A 65 -4.17 1.98 -2.65
C ILE A 65 -3.37 1.43 -3.82
N VAL A 66 -2.54 2.28 -4.39
CA VAL A 66 -1.62 1.95 -5.49
C VAL A 66 -0.27 2.59 -5.20
N LEU A 67 0.80 1.99 -5.73
CA LEU A 67 2.10 2.63 -5.72
C LEU A 67 2.07 3.85 -6.65
N ALA A 68 2.59 4.99 -6.20
CA ALA A 68 2.60 6.21 -7.00
C ALA A 68 3.30 6.01 -8.36
N GLU A 69 4.38 5.21 -8.40
CA GLU A 69 5.08 4.82 -9.63
C GLU A 69 4.17 4.15 -10.68
N PHE A 70 3.12 3.44 -10.25
CA PHE A 70 2.16 2.76 -11.12
C PHE A 70 0.86 3.55 -11.34
N PHE A 71 0.68 4.66 -10.62
CA PHE A 71 -0.43 5.56 -10.81
C PHE A 71 -0.13 6.46 -12.00
N THR A 72 -0.43 5.99 -13.21
CA THR A 72 -0.40 6.86 -14.39
C THR A 72 -1.63 7.77 -14.31
N GLU A 73 -1.41 9.03 -13.98
CA GLU A 73 -2.36 10.08 -14.36
C GLU A 73 -2.34 10.09 -15.89
N GLY A 74 -3.43 9.61 -16.49
CA GLY A 74 -3.65 9.72 -17.94
C GLY A 74 -3.91 11.15 -18.35
#